data_AF-A0A510PRH5-F1
#
_entry.id   AF-A0A510PRH5-F1
#
_cell.length_a   1.000
_cell.length_b   1.000
_cell.length_c   1.000
_cell.angle_alpha   90.00
_cell.angle_beta   90.00
_cell.angle_gamma   90.00
#
_symmetry.space_group_name_H-M   'P 1'
#
loop_
_entity.id
_entity.type
_entity.pdbx_description
1 polymer ?
#
loop_
_entity_poly.entity_id
_entity_poly.type
_entity_poly.pdbx_seq_one_letter_code
_entity_poly.pdbx_strand_id
1 'polypeptide(L)'
;ALHERTQAWYEKQERVGYAQTSSMLTDWKKQEELEFLNEVSCVPLQQGLRHLQTAFTNFFAGRTKYPNFKKKHQGGSAEFTKSAFKFKDKQIYLAKCTEPLAIRWSRQIPESCEPSTVTVRLHPSGRWHISIRFDDPTIKPLPVTDKAIGIDLGISSLVITSDGDKVSNPKHFNKHYRRLRRASKNLSRKQKGSKNREKARIKVAKIHAQIT
;
A
#
# COMPACT_ATOMS: atom_id res chain seq x y z
N ALA A 1 16.34 7.84 8.41
CA ALA A 1 15.33 8.77 7.82
C ALA A 1 14.30 9.29 8.83
N LEU A 2 13.27 8.55 9.26
CA LEU A 2 12.32 9.06 10.26
C LEU A 2 13.03 9.42 11.58
N HIS A 3 13.88 8.52 12.07
CA HIS A 3 14.71 8.75 13.26
C HIS A 3 15.52 10.06 13.13
N GLU A 4 16.31 10.21 12.06
CA GLU A 4 17.09 11.42 11.77
C GLU A 4 16.26 12.71 11.78
N ARG A 5 15.07 12.70 11.16
CA ARG A 5 14.19 13.88 11.15
C ARG A 5 13.67 14.20 12.54
N THR A 6 13.36 13.17 13.33
CA THR A 6 12.95 13.32 14.72
C THR A 6 14.09 13.90 15.55
N GLN A 7 15.29 13.31 15.48
CA GLN A 7 16.45 13.78 16.25
C GLN A 7 16.86 15.20 15.87
N ALA A 8 16.99 15.51 14.58
CA ALA A 8 17.37 16.86 14.13
C ALA A 8 16.42 17.95 14.65
N TRP A 9 15.12 17.66 14.77
CA TRP A 9 14.18 18.59 15.36
C TRP A 9 14.34 18.70 16.88
N TYR A 10 14.39 17.57 17.60
CA TYR A 10 14.45 17.59 19.07
C TYR A 10 15.79 18.11 19.62
N GLU A 11 16.89 17.84 18.94
CA GLU A 11 18.24 18.23 19.37
C GLU A 11 18.66 19.60 18.83
N LYS A 12 18.31 19.91 17.56
CA LYS A 12 18.83 21.10 16.84
C LYS A 12 17.77 22.07 16.35
N GLN A 13 16.48 21.75 16.51
CA GLN A 13 15.36 22.52 15.93
C GLN A 13 15.45 22.66 14.39
N GLU A 14 16.10 21.71 13.72
CA GLU A 14 16.32 21.75 12.28
C GLU A 14 15.24 21.01 11.51
N ARG A 15 14.75 21.64 10.43
CA ARG A 15 13.79 21.01 9.51
C ARG A 15 14.51 20.19 8.47
N VAL A 16 14.65 18.90 8.74
CA VAL A 16 15.14 17.93 7.76
C VAL A 16 13.98 17.46 6.88
N GLY A 17 14.11 17.60 5.56
CA GLY A 17 13.10 17.23 4.56
C GLY A 17 13.58 16.13 3.60
N TYR A 18 12.87 15.97 2.49
CA TYR A 18 13.21 15.00 1.45
C TYR A 18 14.61 15.21 0.87
N ALA A 19 14.98 16.45 0.54
CA ALA A 19 16.28 16.74 -0.08
C ALA A 19 17.44 16.31 0.82
N GLN A 20 17.40 16.67 2.11
CA GLN A 20 18.43 16.29 3.08
C GLN A 20 18.46 14.77 3.29
N THR A 21 17.31 14.12 3.52
CA THR A 21 17.29 12.66 3.71
C THR A 21 17.69 11.88 2.45
N SER A 22 17.48 12.43 1.27
CA SER A 22 17.96 11.85 0.00
C SER A 22 19.48 11.96 -0.12
N SER A 23 20.07 13.07 0.34
CA SER A 23 21.54 13.20 0.42
C SER A 23 22.10 12.18 1.40
N MET A 24 21.56 12.14 2.62
CA MET A 24 21.99 11.20 3.67
C MET A 24 21.90 9.73 3.23
N LEU A 25 20.90 9.36 2.40
CA LEU A 25 20.79 8.00 1.86
C LEU A 25 22.03 7.56 1.06
N THR A 26 22.70 8.51 0.39
CA THR A 26 23.94 8.23 -0.35
C THR A 26 25.07 7.86 0.60
N ASP A 27 25.12 8.51 1.77
CA ASP A 27 26.14 8.24 2.78
C ASP A 27 25.81 6.98 3.59
N TRP A 28 24.54 6.75 3.92
CA TRP A 28 24.08 5.51 4.55
C TRP A 28 24.46 4.28 3.72
N LYS A 29 24.38 4.38 2.38
CA LYS A 29 24.80 3.29 1.49
C LYS A 29 26.29 2.96 1.55
N LYS A 30 27.13 3.82 2.13
CA LYS A 30 28.57 3.59 2.30
C LYS A 30 28.92 3.02 3.68
N GLN A 31 27.96 3.00 4.60
CA GLN A 31 28.17 2.47 5.96
C GLN A 31 28.05 0.95 5.94
N GLU A 32 28.97 0.26 6.61
CA GLU A 32 29.02 -1.21 6.68
C GLU A 32 27.70 -1.79 7.24
N GLU A 33 27.15 -1.20 8.30
CA GLU A 33 25.89 -1.66 8.91
C GLU A 33 24.66 -1.53 7.97
N LEU A 34 24.74 -0.67 6.95
CA LEU A 34 23.66 -0.38 6.01
C LEU A 34 23.99 -0.80 4.58
N GLU A 35 24.99 -1.66 4.40
CA GLU A 35 25.44 -2.13 3.09
C GLU A 35 24.31 -2.81 2.28
N PHE A 36 23.37 -3.48 2.97
CA PHE A 36 22.20 -4.10 2.36
C PHE A 36 21.33 -3.13 1.53
N LEU A 37 21.45 -1.80 1.73
CA LEU A 37 20.79 -0.79 0.91
C LEU A 37 21.30 -0.77 -0.55
N ASN A 38 22.44 -1.41 -0.84
CA ASN A 38 22.99 -1.57 -2.19
C ASN A 38 22.56 -2.86 -2.89
N GLU A 39 22.05 -3.84 -2.15
CA GLU A 39 21.51 -5.08 -2.71
C GLU A 39 20.22 -4.82 -3.51
N VAL A 40 19.48 -3.77 -3.15
CA VAL A 40 18.22 -3.38 -3.80
C VAL A 40 18.38 -2.18 -4.73
N SER A 41 17.43 -2.01 -5.64
CA SER A 41 17.32 -0.79 -6.44
C SER A 41 17.19 0.46 -5.55
N CYS A 42 17.86 1.56 -5.92
CA CYS A 42 17.78 2.82 -5.20
C CYS A 42 16.38 3.46 -5.27
N VAL A 43 15.59 3.14 -6.29
CA VAL A 43 14.29 3.78 -6.53
C VAL A 43 13.29 3.48 -5.42
N PRO A 44 13.03 2.23 -4.99
CA PRO A 44 12.20 1.97 -3.82
C PRO A 44 12.66 2.66 -2.53
N LEU A 45 13.98 2.81 -2.32
CA LEU A 45 14.52 3.52 -1.16
C LEU A 45 14.17 5.01 -1.20
N GLN A 46 14.37 5.64 -2.35
CA GLN A 46 13.99 7.04 -2.58
C GLN A 46 12.47 7.23 -2.48
N GLN A 47 11.67 6.33 -3.03
CA GLN A 47 10.21 6.37 -2.86
C GLN A 47 9.79 6.26 -1.40
N GLY A 48 10.47 5.43 -0.60
CA GLY A 48 10.28 5.39 0.85
C GLY A 48 10.48 6.76 1.52
N LEU A 49 11.49 7.53 1.10
CA LEU A 49 11.71 8.91 1.58
C LEU A 49 10.60 9.86 1.12
N ARG A 50 10.11 9.71 -0.12
CA ARG A 50 8.98 10.51 -0.64
C ARG A 50 7.69 10.23 0.12
N HIS A 51 7.38 8.96 0.39
CA HIS A 51 6.22 8.58 1.20
C HIS A 51 6.31 9.16 2.61
N LEU A 52 7.51 9.18 3.21
CA LEU A 52 7.72 9.84 4.50
C LEU A 52 7.49 11.35 4.41
N GLN A 53 7.95 12.00 3.34
CA GLN A 53 7.68 13.42 3.12
C GLN A 53 6.18 13.71 3.03
N THR A 54 5.42 12.92 2.27
CA THR A 54 3.95 13.02 2.20
C THR A 54 3.30 12.83 3.58
N ALA A 55 3.80 11.89 4.39
CA ALA A 55 3.29 11.67 5.74
C ALA A 55 3.50 12.90 6.63
N PHE A 56 4.66 13.57 6.55
CA PHE A 56 4.90 14.83 7.26
C PHE A 56 4.03 15.97 6.73
N THR A 57 3.87 16.10 5.41
CA THR A 57 2.97 17.11 4.81
C THR A 57 1.55 16.95 5.34
N ASN A 58 1.04 15.72 5.42
CA ASN A 58 -0.30 15.45 5.97
C ASN A 58 -0.38 15.69 7.48
N PHE A 59 0.68 15.38 8.23
CA PHE A 59 0.76 15.69 9.66
C PHE A 59 0.69 17.19 9.93
N PHE A 60 1.49 18.00 9.24
CA PHE A 60 1.48 19.46 9.42
C PHE A 60 0.19 20.11 8.92
N ALA A 61 -0.48 19.50 7.93
CA ALA A 61 -1.81 19.91 7.51
C ALA A 61 -2.95 19.48 8.47
N GLY A 62 -2.63 18.86 9.62
CA GLY A 62 -3.62 18.40 10.61
C GLY A 62 -4.46 17.19 10.18
N ARG A 63 -4.11 16.53 9.07
CA ARG A 63 -4.89 15.40 8.50
C ARG A 63 -4.56 14.06 9.14
N THR A 64 -3.34 13.92 9.67
CA THR A 64 -2.85 12.68 10.25
C THR A 64 -2.03 12.94 11.51
N LYS A 65 -1.85 11.91 12.35
CA LYS A 65 -0.91 11.94 13.47
C LYS A 65 0.55 11.91 12.99
N TYR A 66 1.49 12.14 13.90
CA TYR A 66 2.92 12.06 13.63
C TYR A 66 3.31 10.73 12.97
N PRO A 67 4.18 10.72 11.94
CA PRO A 67 4.59 9.50 11.26
C PRO A 67 5.26 8.48 12.18
N ASN A 68 5.04 7.19 11.94
CA ASN A 68 5.66 6.11 12.70
C ASN A 68 6.34 5.08 11.79
N PHE A 69 7.24 4.28 12.35
CA PHE A 69 7.88 3.19 11.62
C PHE A 69 6.87 2.11 11.23
N LYS A 70 6.98 1.62 10.00
CA LYS A 70 6.22 0.46 9.53
C LYS A 70 6.58 -0.77 10.36
N LYS A 71 5.58 -1.54 10.79
CA LYS A 71 5.77 -2.78 11.55
C LYS A 71 6.03 -3.94 10.58
N LYS A 72 7.12 -4.69 10.77
CA LYS A 72 7.48 -5.85 9.90
C LYS A 72 6.33 -6.86 9.70
N HIS A 73 5.55 -7.13 10.75
CA HIS A 73 4.42 -8.08 10.67
C HIS A 73 3.17 -7.53 9.94
N GLN A 74 3.15 -6.24 9.59
CA GLN A 74 2.12 -5.68 8.70
C GLN A 74 2.48 -5.83 7.22
N GLY A 75 3.61 -6.48 6.93
CA GLY A 75 4.12 -6.64 5.58
C GLY A 75 4.96 -5.44 5.14
N GLY A 76 4.94 -5.15 3.85
CA GLY A 76 5.76 -4.11 3.25
C GLY A 76 5.35 -3.80 1.83
N SER A 77 5.82 -2.68 1.30
CA SER A 77 5.61 -2.30 -0.09
C SER A 77 6.85 -1.65 -0.67
N ALA A 78 7.17 -2.00 -1.91
CA ALA A 78 8.22 -1.38 -2.70
C ALA A 78 7.60 -0.81 -3.99
N GLU A 79 7.87 0.45 -4.26
CA GLU A 79 7.37 1.17 -5.42
C GLU A 79 8.52 1.42 -6.40
N PHE A 80 8.30 1.06 -7.66
CA PHE A 80 9.24 1.16 -8.76
C PHE A 80 8.64 2.08 -9.83
N THR A 81 9.33 3.17 -10.14
CA THR A 81 9.01 4.06 -11.26
C THR A 81 9.64 3.55 -12.56
N LYS A 82 9.31 4.14 -13.73
CA LYS A 82 9.77 3.69 -15.06
C LYS A 82 11.26 3.30 -15.15
N SER A 83 12.15 4.00 -14.45
CA SER A 83 13.59 3.69 -14.45
C SER A 83 14.00 2.40 -13.70
N ALA A 84 13.10 1.81 -12.90
CA ALA A 84 13.41 0.69 -12.01
C ALA A 84 12.57 -0.56 -12.25
N PHE A 85 11.88 -0.62 -13.38
CA PHE A 85 11.28 -1.86 -13.89
C PHE A 85 11.27 -1.84 -15.41
N LYS A 86 11.13 -3.01 -16.03
CA LYS A 86 10.91 -3.15 -17.48
C LYS A 86 9.59 -3.88 -17.70
N PHE A 87 8.81 -3.43 -18.67
CA PHE A 87 7.64 -4.13 -19.16
C PHE A 87 7.91 -4.56 -20.60
N LYS A 88 8.03 -5.86 -20.84
CA LYS A 88 8.35 -6.45 -22.15
C LYS A 88 7.59 -7.74 -22.30
N ASP A 89 7.01 -8.00 -23.47
CA ASP A 89 6.31 -9.25 -23.78
C ASP A 89 5.21 -9.59 -22.74
N LYS A 90 4.49 -8.56 -22.26
CA LYS A 90 3.49 -8.64 -21.18
C LYS A 90 4.04 -9.17 -19.83
N GLN A 91 5.34 -9.13 -19.64
CA GLN A 91 6.04 -9.50 -18.42
C GLN A 91 6.67 -8.29 -17.73
N ILE A 92 6.75 -8.33 -16.40
CA ILE A 92 7.35 -7.28 -15.58
C ILE A 92 8.65 -7.78 -14.97
N TYR A 93 9.73 -7.05 -15.22
CA TYR A 93 11.04 -7.26 -14.61
C TYR A 93 11.29 -6.10 -13.65
N LEU A 94 11.72 -6.39 -12.42
CA LEU A 94 12.15 -5.35 -11.49
C LEU A 94 13.65 -5.11 -11.64
N ALA A 95 14.10 -3.88 -11.39
CA ALA A 95 15.53 -3.60 -11.33
C ALA A 95 16.21 -4.49 -10.28
N LYS A 96 17.42 -4.99 -10.63
CA LYS A 96 18.18 -5.99 -9.86
C LYS A 96 17.56 -7.40 -9.83
N CYS A 97 16.51 -7.67 -10.62
CA CYS A 97 16.00 -9.02 -10.88
C CYS A 97 16.26 -9.41 -12.34
N THR A 98 16.79 -10.61 -12.57
CA THR A 98 17.04 -11.16 -13.91
C THR A 98 15.79 -11.78 -14.52
N GLU A 99 14.98 -12.44 -13.68
CA GLU A 99 13.76 -13.12 -14.09
C GLU A 99 12.54 -12.19 -14.00
N PRO A 100 11.52 -12.39 -14.86
CA PRO A 100 10.26 -11.69 -14.74
C PRO A 100 9.49 -12.16 -13.51
N LEU A 101 8.62 -11.31 -12.99
CA LEU A 101 7.71 -11.70 -11.92
C LEU A 101 6.69 -12.72 -12.43
N ALA A 102 6.56 -13.84 -11.71
CA ALA A 102 5.51 -14.82 -11.93
C ALA A 102 4.14 -14.28 -11.45
N ILE A 103 3.48 -13.49 -12.30
CA ILE A 103 2.25 -12.79 -11.98
C ILE A 103 1.03 -13.60 -12.42
N ARG A 104 0.11 -13.86 -11.49
CA ARG A 104 -1.26 -14.25 -11.83
C ARG A 104 -2.08 -12.99 -12.12
N TRP A 105 -2.29 -12.69 -13.39
CA TRP A 105 -3.02 -11.51 -13.83
C TRP A 105 -4.51 -11.58 -13.46
N SER A 106 -5.02 -10.52 -12.83
CA SER A 106 -6.46 -10.31 -12.64
C SER A 106 -7.10 -9.61 -13.83
N ARG A 107 -6.32 -8.77 -14.53
CA ARG A 107 -6.67 -8.04 -15.75
C ARG A 107 -5.39 -7.85 -16.57
N GLN A 108 -5.49 -7.89 -17.89
CA GLN A 108 -4.35 -7.60 -18.78
C GLN A 108 -4.22 -6.09 -18.96
N ILE A 109 -3.00 -5.63 -19.19
CA ILE A 109 -2.73 -4.23 -19.56
C ILE A 109 -3.08 -4.08 -21.06
N PRO A 110 -3.88 -3.07 -21.45
CA PRO A 110 -4.14 -2.81 -22.86
C PRO A 110 -2.84 -2.58 -23.64
N GLU A 111 -2.80 -3.01 -24.90
CA GLU A 111 -1.56 -2.95 -25.71
C GLU A 111 -1.11 -1.51 -26.02
N SER A 112 -2.04 -0.56 -25.99
CA SER A 112 -1.79 0.87 -26.14
C SER A 112 -1.26 1.56 -24.88
N CYS A 113 -1.17 0.84 -23.75
CA CYS A 113 -0.88 1.43 -22.45
C CYS A 113 0.51 1.03 -21.95
N GLU A 114 1.26 2.02 -21.44
CA GLU A 114 2.54 1.78 -20.79
C GLU A 114 2.45 1.95 -19.26
N PRO A 115 2.93 0.97 -18.48
CA PRO A 115 3.10 1.15 -17.05
C PRO A 115 4.00 2.34 -16.71
N SER A 116 3.53 3.20 -15.81
CA SER A 116 4.30 4.30 -15.25
C SER A 116 4.88 3.98 -13.87
N THR A 117 4.19 3.12 -13.11
CA THR A 117 4.60 2.73 -11.76
C THR A 117 4.17 1.31 -11.44
N VAL A 118 5.05 0.53 -10.82
CA VAL A 118 4.78 -0.80 -10.29
C VAL A 118 4.98 -0.78 -8.78
N THR A 119 3.97 -1.19 -8.02
CA THR A 119 4.07 -1.38 -6.57
C THR A 119 3.91 -2.85 -6.23
N VAL A 120 4.94 -3.44 -5.63
CA VAL A 120 4.88 -4.79 -5.06
C VAL A 120 4.59 -4.68 -3.58
N ARG A 121 3.59 -5.40 -3.09
CA ARG A 121 3.14 -5.37 -1.68
C ARG A 121 3.04 -6.78 -1.11
N LEU A 122 3.62 -6.95 0.06
CA LEU A 122 3.40 -8.10 0.94
C LEU A 122 2.31 -7.74 1.95
N HIS A 123 1.22 -8.50 1.97
CA HIS A 123 0.15 -8.33 2.94
C HIS A 123 0.49 -9.05 4.27
N PRO A 124 -0.10 -8.63 5.41
CA PRO A 124 0.07 -9.30 6.70
C PRO A 124 -0.33 -10.79 6.71
N SER A 125 -1.12 -11.22 5.71
CA SER A 125 -1.55 -12.60 5.48
C SER A 125 -0.48 -13.50 4.85
N GLY A 126 0.61 -12.91 4.35
CA GLY A 126 1.67 -13.58 3.59
C GLY A 126 1.46 -13.56 2.06
N ARG A 127 0.38 -12.94 1.58
CA ARG A 127 0.10 -12.85 0.14
C ARG A 127 0.85 -11.68 -0.49
N TRP A 128 1.46 -11.93 -1.64
CA TRP A 128 2.03 -10.92 -2.51
C TRP A 128 1.01 -10.41 -3.52
N HIS A 129 1.03 -9.10 -3.75
CA HIS A 129 0.24 -8.42 -4.78
C HIS A 129 1.12 -7.43 -5.54
N ILE A 130 0.83 -7.29 -6.82
CA ILE A 130 1.39 -6.25 -7.68
C ILE A 130 0.26 -5.31 -8.10
N SER A 131 0.52 -4.00 -7.99
CA SER A 131 -0.35 -2.94 -8.48
C SER A 131 0.41 -2.19 -9.57
N ILE A 132 -0.21 -1.99 -10.72
CA ILE A 132 0.42 -1.39 -11.89
C ILE A 132 -0.40 -0.17 -12.28
N ARG A 133 0.23 0.99 -12.31
CA ARG A 133 -0.36 2.26 -12.73
C ARG A 133 0.05 2.51 -14.17
N PHE A 134 -0.91 2.89 -14.99
CA PHE A 134 -0.73 3.38 -16.36
C PHE A 134 -1.89 4.34 -16.66
N ASP A 135 -1.70 5.20 -17.66
CA ASP A 135 -2.75 6.07 -18.16
C ASP A 135 -3.40 5.38 -19.38
N ASP A 136 -4.72 5.27 -19.36
CA ASP A 136 -5.49 4.66 -20.45
C ASP A 136 -6.23 5.75 -21.24
N PRO A 137 -5.76 6.11 -22.45
CA PRO A 137 -6.37 7.17 -23.25
C PRO A 137 -7.74 6.78 -23.84
N THR A 138 -8.14 5.50 -23.74
CA THR A 138 -9.43 5.04 -24.24
C THR A 138 -10.58 5.36 -23.28
N ILE A 139 -10.27 5.58 -22.00
CA ILE A 139 -11.25 5.95 -20.98
C ILE A 139 -11.55 7.45 -21.10
N LYS A 140 -12.67 7.78 -21.73
CA LYS A 140 -13.14 9.16 -21.88
C LYS A 140 -14.25 9.47 -20.86
N PRO A 141 -14.30 10.70 -20.31
CA PRO A 141 -15.44 11.12 -19.51
C PRO A 141 -16.70 11.06 -20.37
N LEU A 142 -17.81 10.65 -19.75
CA LEU A 142 -19.12 10.72 -20.38
C LEU A 142 -19.56 12.19 -20.51
N PRO A 143 -20.44 12.52 -21.48
CA PRO A 143 -21.01 13.86 -21.59
C PRO A 143 -21.62 14.31 -20.26
N VAL A 144 -21.37 15.56 -19.89
CA VAL A 144 -21.96 16.17 -18.70
C VAL A 144 -23.47 16.28 -18.90
N THR A 145 -24.24 16.00 -17.86
CA THR A 145 -25.70 16.11 -17.86
C THR A 145 -26.16 16.91 -16.65
N ASP A 146 -27.24 17.68 -16.82
CA ASP A 146 -27.89 18.43 -15.73
C ASP A 146 -28.76 17.52 -14.83
N LYS A 147 -28.89 16.24 -15.18
CA LYS A 147 -29.59 15.25 -14.36
C LYS A 147 -28.81 14.99 -13.08
N ALA A 148 -29.47 15.23 -11.95
CA ALA A 148 -28.96 14.88 -10.63
C ALA A 148 -29.80 13.75 -10.03
N ILE A 149 -29.13 12.74 -9.46
CA ILE A 149 -29.75 11.62 -8.76
C ILE A 149 -29.20 11.60 -7.34
N GLY A 150 -30.10 11.61 -6.36
CA GLY A 150 -29.74 11.38 -4.97
C GLY A 150 -29.44 9.91 -4.74
N ILE A 151 -28.28 9.59 -4.15
CA ILE A 151 -27.88 8.22 -3.81
C ILE A 151 -27.88 8.08 -2.28
N ASP A 152 -28.76 7.24 -1.75
CA ASP A 152 -28.73 6.83 -0.35
C ASP A 152 -28.14 5.41 -0.21
N LEU A 153 -27.19 5.26 0.71
CA LEU A 153 -26.46 4.00 0.96
C LEU A 153 -26.87 3.42 2.30
N GLY A 154 -27.57 2.28 2.28
CA GLY A 154 -28.20 1.71 3.47
C GLY A 154 -27.66 0.35 3.92
N ILE A 155 -28.11 -0.06 5.12
CA ILE A 155 -27.81 -1.37 5.71
C ILE A 155 -28.74 -2.46 5.15
N SER A 156 -30.00 -2.11 4.91
CA SER A 156 -31.01 -3.02 4.33
C SER A 156 -30.91 -3.06 2.80
N SER A 157 -30.73 -1.89 2.18
CA SER A 157 -30.59 -1.70 0.73
C SER A 157 -29.23 -1.09 0.46
N LEU A 158 -28.46 -1.69 -0.44
CA LEU A 158 -27.10 -1.25 -0.74
C LEU A 158 -27.11 0.16 -1.34
N VAL A 159 -28.04 0.41 -2.26
CA VAL A 159 -28.24 1.69 -2.95
C VAL A 159 -29.74 1.92 -3.10
N ILE A 160 -30.18 3.15 -2.81
CA ILE A 160 -31.50 3.67 -3.18
C ILE A 160 -31.27 4.94 -3.98
N THR A 161 -31.90 5.08 -5.14
CA THR A 161 -31.88 6.31 -5.92
C THR A 161 -33.13 7.14 -5.66
N SER A 162 -33.04 8.46 -5.82
CA SER A 162 -34.21 9.38 -5.78
C SER A 162 -35.31 9.03 -6.79
N ASP A 163 -34.96 8.23 -7.79
CA ASP A 163 -35.75 7.89 -8.97
C ASP A 163 -36.50 6.56 -8.75
N GLY A 164 -36.34 5.96 -7.56
CA GLY A 164 -37.07 4.77 -7.12
C GLY A 164 -36.29 3.47 -7.25
N ASP A 165 -35.09 3.46 -7.82
CA ASP A 165 -34.29 2.25 -7.92
C ASP A 165 -33.80 1.81 -6.54
N LYS A 166 -33.89 0.51 -6.29
CA LYS A 166 -33.50 -0.09 -5.01
C LYS A 166 -32.70 -1.36 -5.22
N VAL A 167 -31.43 -1.30 -4.88
CA VAL A 167 -30.53 -2.45 -4.90
C VAL A 167 -30.48 -3.05 -3.50
N SER A 168 -30.93 -4.30 -3.35
CA SER A 168 -30.89 -5.00 -2.06
C SER A 168 -29.45 -5.21 -1.57
N ASN A 169 -29.20 -5.18 -0.25
CA ASN A 169 -27.88 -5.48 0.29
C ASN A 169 -27.67 -6.99 0.41
N PRO A 170 -26.75 -7.61 -0.37
CA PRO A 170 -26.56 -9.05 -0.37
C PRO A 170 -25.81 -9.58 0.85
N LYS A 171 -25.29 -8.68 1.72
CA LYS A 171 -24.70 -9.03 3.03
C LYS A 171 -23.59 -10.10 2.98
N HIS A 172 -22.87 -10.20 1.85
CA HIS A 172 -21.85 -11.23 1.59
C HIS A 172 -20.79 -11.34 2.69
N PHE A 173 -20.43 -10.21 3.34
CA PHE A 173 -19.37 -10.18 4.34
C PHE A 173 -19.80 -10.62 5.74
N ASN A 174 -21.10 -10.80 6.04
CA ASN A 174 -21.58 -11.14 7.39
C ASN A 174 -20.92 -12.41 7.94
N LYS A 175 -20.77 -13.45 7.12
CA LYS A 175 -20.09 -14.70 7.48
C LYS A 175 -18.61 -14.45 7.80
N HIS A 176 -17.94 -13.61 7.02
CA HIS A 176 -16.53 -13.28 7.23
C HIS A 176 -16.32 -12.43 8.49
N TYR A 177 -17.19 -11.45 8.76
CA TYR A 177 -17.13 -10.64 9.99
C TYR A 177 -17.33 -11.49 11.26
N ARG A 178 -18.28 -12.44 11.26
CA ARG A 178 -18.44 -13.38 12.38
C ARG A 178 -17.18 -14.21 12.61
N ARG A 179 -16.55 -14.72 11.54
CA ARG A 179 -15.29 -15.46 11.60
C ARG A 179 -14.15 -14.58 12.11
N LEU A 180 -14.06 -13.33 11.63
CA LEU A 180 -13.05 -12.36 12.05
C LEU A 180 -13.17 -12.05 13.54
N ARG A 181 -14.38 -11.78 14.04
CA ARG A 181 -14.63 -11.52 15.48
C ARG A 181 -14.12 -12.66 16.36
N ARG A 182 -14.44 -13.92 16.00
CA ARG A 182 -13.97 -15.11 16.74
C ARG A 182 -12.44 -15.24 16.69
N ALA A 183 -11.83 -15.05 15.51
CA ALA A 183 -10.38 -15.12 15.34
C ALA A 183 -9.65 -14.02 16.12
N SER A 184 -10.15 -12.79 16.10
CA SER A 184 -9.59 -11.67 16.85
C SER A 184 -9.70 -11.88 18.37
N LYS A 185 -10.82 -12.42 18.87
CA LYS A 185 -10.98 -12.81 20.29
C LYS A 185 -10.01 -13.92 20.70
N ASN A 186 -9.75 -14.89 19.81
CA ASN A 186 -8.75 -15.92 20.08
C ASN A 186 -7.34 -15.31 20.11
N LEU A 187 -7.01 -14.41 19.18
CA LEU A 187 -5.72 -13.73 19.13
C LEU A 187 -5.46 -12.89 20.39
N SER A 188 -6.44 -12.13 20.89
CA SER A 188 -6.27 -11.27 22.06
C SER A 188 -5.94 -12.05 23.34
N ARG A 189 -6.40 -13.31 23.43
CA ARG A 189 -6.12 -14.22 24.55
C ARG A 189 -4.75 -14.90 24.47
N LYS A 190 -4.01 -14.78 23.36
CA LYS A 190 -2.68 -15.40 23.23
C LYS A 190 -1.60 -14.51 23.84
N GLN A 191 -0.65 -15.14 24.53
CA GLN A 191 0.51 -14.47 25.11
C GLN A 191 1.30 -13.70 24.05
N LYS A 192 1.61 -12.43 24.33
CA LYS A 192 2.44 -11.57 23.47
C LYS A 192 3.81 -12.24 23.23
N GLY A 193 4.32 -12.15 22.01
CA GLY A 193 5.59 -12.78 21.60
C GLY A 193 5.53 -14.29 21.33
N SER A 194 4.50 -15.02 21.76
CA SER A 194 4.44 -16.48 21.57
C SER A 194 4.26 -16.88 20.08
N LYS A 195 4.83 -18.03 19.69
CA LYS A 195 4.61 -18.65 18.37
C LYS A 195 3.12 -18.89 18.09
N ASN A 196 2.33 -19.22 19.11
CA ASN A 196 0.88 -19.42 19.00
C ASN A 196 0.12 -18.13 18.69
N ARG A 197 0.57 -16.99 19.25
CA ARG A 197 0.00 -15.69 18.91
C ARG A 197 0.28 -15.33 17.45
N GLU A 198 1.49 -15.62 16.97
CA GLU A 198 1.85 -15.34 15.58
C GLU A 198 0.99 -16.15 14.59
N LYS A 199 0.78 -17.44 14.85
CA LYS A 199 -0.16 -18.27 14.08
C LYS A 199 -1.58 -17.68 14.08
N ALA A 200 -2.06 -17.23 15.25
CA ALA A 200 -3.38 -16.60 15.37
C ALA A 200 -3.46 -15.26 14.60
N ARG A 201 -2.38 -14.45 14.61
CA ARG A 201 -2.28 -13.18 13.89
C ARG A 201 -2.43 -13.39 12.38
N ILE A 202 -1.70 -14.36 11.83
CA ILE A 202 -1.78 -14.72 10.41
C ILE A 202 -3.20 -15.19 10.05
N LYS A 203 -3.86 -15.97 10.91
CA LYS A 203 -5.25 -16.39 10.71
C LYS A 203 -6.21 -15.20 10.63
N VAL A 204 -6.07 -14.24 11.53
CA VAL A 204 -6.85 -12.98 11.49
C VAL A 204 -6.59 -12.24 10.17
N ALA A 205 -5.33 -12.08 9.77
CA ALA A 205 -4.96 -11.40 8.53
C ALA A 205 -5.51 -12.09 7.28
N LYS A 206 -5.52 -13.44 7.23
CA LYS A 206 -6.10 -14.21 6.12
C LYS A 206 -7.61 -14.01 6.01
N ILE A 207 -8.33 -13.93 7.13
CA ILE A 207 -9.78 -13.66 7.12
C ILE A 207 -10.05 -12.22 6.69
N HIS A 208 -9.26 -11.26 7.19
CA HIS A 208 -9.38 -9.85 6.82
C HIS A 208 -9.18 -9.65 5.31
N ALA A 209 -8.22 -10.34 4.70
CA ALA A 209 -7.97 -10.32 3.26
C ALA A 209 -9.11 -10.90 2.38
N GLN A 210 -10.14 -11.48 2.98
CA GLN A 210 -11.37 -11.91 2.28
C GLN A 210 -12.48 -10.85 2.35
N ILE A 211 -12.29 -9.82 3.18
CA ILE A 211 -13.21 -8.71 3.37
C ILE A 211 -12.68 -7.46 2.66
N THR A 212 -11.36 -7.27 2.69
CA THR A 212 -10.59 -6.17 2.06
C THR A 212 -9.62 -6.72 1.03
#